data_AF-A0A9E0WY17-F1
#
_entry.id   AF-A0A9E0WY17-F1
#
_cell.length_a   1.000
_cell.length_b   1.000
_cell.length_c   1.000
_cell.angle_alpha   90.00
_cell.angle_beta   90.00
_cell.angle_gamma   90.00
#
_symmetry.space_group_name_H-M   'P 1'
#
loop_
_entity.id
_entity.type
_entity.pdbx_description
1 polymer ?
#
loop_
_entity_poly.entity_id
_entity_poly.type
_entity_poly.pdbx_seq_one_letter_code
_entity_poly.pdbx_strand_id
1 'polypeptide(L)'
;MDDCTTRGWWRRILGLMAGAALATLVACGGGSSLGIDQQPVDQTVNAGDQATFTALANFDGVDYQWQISTDGGTNFADIPGATGTSYTTPPTTDADSGEQFRVVVSNAVQSVESEAATLTVVLQAQPL
;
A
#
# COMPACT_ATOMS: atom_id res chain seq x y z
N MET A 1 31.56 -21.70 1.85
CA MET A 1 30.11 -21.84 1.70
C MET A 1 29.64 -22.74 2.84
N ASP A 2 29.01 -22.27 3.92
CA ASP A 2 28.42 -20.96 4.23
C ASP A 2 28.37 -20.84 5.78
N ASP A 3 29.12 -19.91 6.39
CA ASP A 3 28.83 -18.48 6.56
C ASP A 3 28.05 -18.27 7.85
N CYS A 4 28.81 -18.05 8.92
CA CYS A 4 28.27 -17.72 10.21
C CYS A 4 29.05 -16.53 10.83
N THR A 5 28.70 -15.27 10.55
CA THR A 5 27.49 -14.78 9.85
C THR A 5 26.17 -15.38 10.35
N THR A 6 26.28 -16.10 11.47
CA THR A 6 25.25 -16.70 12.27
C THR A 6 25.94 -16.77 13.64
N ARG A 7 25.34 -16.04 14.59
CA ARG A 7 25.44 -16.31 16.02
C ARG A 7 26.80 -15.98 16.67
N GLY A 8 26.95 -14.70 17.04
CA GLY A 8 27.47 -14.34 18.36
C GLY A 8 28.38 -13.13 18.41
N TRP A 9 27.90 -12.00 18.94
CA TRP A 9 28.75 -10.92 19.44
C TRP A 9 28.20 -10.36 20.75
N TRP A 10 28.83 -10.76 21.85
CA TRP A 10 28.79 -10.05 23.13
C TRP A 10 30.11 -9.30 23.30
N ARG A 11 30.04 -8.03 23.77
CA ARG A 11 31.04 -7.26 24.57
C ARG A 11 32.16 -6.42 23.90
N ARG A 12 32.10 -5.10 24.15
CA ARG A 12 33.04 -4.21 24.90
C ARG A 12 33.65 -2.95 24.19
N ILE A 13 33.17 -1.78 24.67
CA ILE A 13 33.91 -0.57 25.14
C ILE A 13 34.42 0.48 24.11
N LEU A 14 33.69 1.61 24.11
CA LEU A 14 34.11 3.03 24.26
C LEU A 14 35.20 3.63 23.35
N GLY A 15 34.79 4.56 22.50
CA GLY A 15 35.64 5.58 21.84
C GLY A 15 34.79 6.79 21.42
N LEU A 16 35.06 7.93 22.05
CA LEU A 16 34.40 9.24 21.85
C LEU A 16 34.60 9.77 20.41
N MET A 17 33.54 10.32 19.80
CA MET A 17 33.56 11.59 19.06
C MET A 17 32.14 12.17 18.91
N ALA A 18 32.05 13.49 19.02
CA ALA A 18 30.84 14.30 19.08
C ALA A 18 30.02 14.36 17.78
N GLY A 19 28.70 14.53 17.92
CA GLY A 19 27.80 14.91 16.82
C GLY A 19 26.44 14.23 16.93
N ALA A 20 25.40 14.97 17.29
CA ALA A 20 24.03 14.47 17.30
C ALA A 20 23.58 14.15 15.86
N ALA A 21 23.26 12.89 15.57
CA ALA A 21 22.38 12.50 14.47
C ALA A 21 21.83 11.10 14.76
N LEU A 22 20.54 10.94 14.46
CA LEU A 22 19.66 9.80 14.75
C LEU A 22 20.35 8.43 14.64
N ALA A 23 20.20 7.60 15.69
CA ALA A 23 20.65 6.22 15.67
C ALA A 23 19.95 5.46 14.53
N THR A 24 20.66 5.18 13.45
CA THR A 24 20.22 4.22 12.43
C THR A 24 20.43 2.83 13.03
N LEU A 25 19.34 2.19 13.46
CA LEU A 25 19.39 0.82 13.94
C LEU A 25 19.72 -0.10 12.76
N VAL A 26 20.96 -0.59 12.67
CA VAL A 26 21.28 -1.73 11.83
C VAL A 26 20.83 -2.98 12.57
N ALA A 27 19.60 -3.43 12.29
CA ALA A 27 19.09 -4.71 12.77
C ALA A 27 19.58 -5.83 11.85
N CYS A 28 20.62 -6.55 12.26
CA CYS A 28 20.92 -7.87 11.70
C CYS A 28 20.00 -8.90 12.37
N GLY A 29 18.80 -9.09 11.82
CA GLY A 29 17.88 -10.16 12.26
C GLY A 29 16.41 -9.86 12.02
N GLY A 30 15.84 -10.42 10.95
CA GLY A 30 14.49 -10.99 10.87
C GLY A 30 13.33 -10.29 11.60
N GLY A 31 13.22 -8.96 11.52
CA GLY A 31 11.96 -8.29 11.82
C GLY A 31 11.05 -8.45 10.62
N SER A 32 9.94 -9.19 10.77
CA SER A 32 8.90 -9.24 9.74
C SER A 32 8.40 -7.81 9.51
N SER A 33 8.71 -7.21 8.36
CA SER A 33 8.22 -5.87 8.01
C SER A 33 6.82 -5.97 7.46
N LEU A 34 5.92 -5.07 7.89
CA LEU A 34 4.62 -4.90 7.24
C LEU A 34 4.82 -4.61 5.74
N GLY A 35 4.05 -5.30 4.93
CA GLY A 35 4.08 -5.26 3.48
C GLY A 35 2.75 -5.70 2.88
N ILE A 36 2.62 -5.51 1.58
CA ILE A 36 1.42 -5.84 0.82
C ILE A 36 1.79 -6.90 -0.21
N ASP A 37 1.35 -8.12 0.03
CA ASP A 37 1.65 -9.31 -0.79
C ASP A 37 0.84 -9.32 -2.09
N GLN A 38 -0.41 -8.88 -2.02
CA GLN A 38 -1.26 -8.67 -3.19
C GLN A 38 -1.49 -7.17 -3.37
N GLN A 39 -0.91 -6.61 -4.42
CA GLN A 39 -1.15 -5.22 -4.83
C GLN A 39 -2.49 -5.11 -5.58
N PRO A 40 -3.17 -3.94 -5.50
CA PRO A 40 -4.29 -3.66 -6.37
C PRO A 40 -3.82 -3.60 -7.83
N VAL A 41 -4.71 -3.97 -8.75
CA VAL A 41 -4.41 -4.04 -10.19
C VAL A 41 -5.37 -3.12 -10.93
N ASP A 42 -4.87 -2.45 -11.96
CA ASP A 42 -5.66 -1.61 -12.86
C ASP A 42 -6.93 -2.32 -13.33
N GLN A 43 -8.04 -1.60 -13.36
CA GLN A 43 -9.34 -2.13 -13.78
C GLN A 43 -9.85 -1.36 -15.00
N THR A 44 -10.46 -2.09 -15.92
CA THR A 44 -11.21 -1.50 -17.03
C THR A 44 -12.65 -1.98 -16.98
N VAL A 45 -13.59 -1.06 -16.84
CA VAL A 45 -15.04 -1.35 -16.72
C VAL A 45 -15.84 -0.47 -17.65
N ASN A 46 -17.08 -0.86 -17.94
CA ASN A 46 -17.96 0.00 -18.71
C ASN A 46 -18.59 1.07 -17.83
N ALA A 47 -18.93 2.22 -18.42
CA ALA A 47 -19.75 3.21 -17.73
C ALA A 47 -21.07 2.56 -17.23
N GLY A 48 -21.37 2.73 -15.95
CA GLY A 48 -22.48 2.11 -15.24
C GLY A 48 -22.13 0.82 -14.50
N ASP A 49 -21.00 0.18 -14.82
CA ASP A 49 -20.50 -0.99 -14.09
C ASP A 49 -19.67 -0.56 -12.88
N GLN A 50 -19.45 -1.52 -11.96
CA GLN A 50 -18.59 -1.33 -10.79
C GLN A 50 -17.22 -1.98 -11.03
N ALA A 51 -16.16 -1.35 -10.52
CA ALA A 51 -14.83 -1.93 -10.46
C ALA A 51 -14.52 -2.42 -9.04
N THR A 52 -13.78 -3.52 -8.92
CA THR A 52 -13.31 -4.03 -7.63
C THR A 52 -11.80 -4.07 -7.59
N PHE A 53 -11.23 -3.43 -6.58
CA PHE A 53 -9.81 -3.45 -6.27
C PHE A 53 -9.58 -4.30 -5.02
N THR A 54 -8.51 -5.10 -5.01
CA THR A 54 -8.19 -6.00 -3.90
C THR A 54 -6.74 -5.82 -3.48
N ALA A 55 -6.49 -5.82 -2.18
CA ALA A 55 -5.15 -5.78 -1.62
C ALA A 55 -5.08 -6.66 -0.37
N LEU A 56 -3.97 -7.39 -0.23
CA LEU A 56 -3.72 -8.27 0.92
C LEU A 56 -2.36 -7.97 1.53
N ALA A 57 -2.37 -7.69 2.84
CA ALA A 57 -1.17 -7.53 3.63
C ALA A 57 -0.56 -8.89 4.01
N ASN A 58 0.73 -8.89 4.30
CA ASN A 58 1.45 -10.06 4.81
C ASN A 58 1.24 -10.32 6.33
N PHE A 59 0.36 -9.54 6.98
CA PHE A 59 -0.01 -9.67 8.39
C PHE A 59 -1.52 -9.68 8.57
N ASP A 60 -1.95 -10.44 9.57
CA ASP A 60 -3.30 -10.37 10.13
C ASP A 60 -3.42 -9.23 11.16
N GLY A 61 -4.66 -8.81 11.43
CA GLY A 61 -4.95 -7.80 12.46
C GLY A 61 -4.43 -6.40 12.11
N VAL A 62 -4.31 -6.11 10.82
CA VAL A 62 -3.95 -4.80 10.28
C VAL A 62 -5.20 -4.03 9.86
N ASP A 63 -5.11 -2.72 9.89
CA ASP A 63 -6.15 -1.82 9.43
C ASP A 63 -5.90 -1.45 7.97
N TYR A 64 -6.95 -1.52 7.14
CA TYR A 64 -6.93 -1.07 5.76
C TYR A 64 -7.67 0.27 5.67
N GLN A 65 -7.18 1.18 4.84
CA GLN A 65 -7.88 2.39 4.45
C GLN A 65 -7.64 2.66 2.97
N TRP A 66 -8.68 2.52 2.15
CA TRP A 66 -8.60 2.84 0.73
C TRP A 66 -8.61 4.35 0.53
N GLN A 67 -7.82 4.78 -0.44
CA GLN A 67 -7.70 6.16 -0.85
C GLN A 67 -7.90 6.28 -2.36
N ILE A 68 -8.42 7.42 -2.77
CA ILE A 68 -8.65 7.77 -4.15
C ILE A 68 -7.84 9.01 -4.52
N SER A 69 -7.31 9.02 -5.72
CA SER A 69 -6.72 10.18 -6.36
C SER A 69 -7.49 10.49 -7.64
N THR A 70 -7.89 11.75 -7.78
CA THR A 70 -8.57 12.29 -8.96
C THR A 70 -7.67 13.22 -9.79
N ASP A 71 -6.40 13.34 -9.41
CA ASP A 71 -5.42 14.27 -9.98
C ASP A 71 -4.16 13.56 -10.51
N GLY A 72 -4.37 12.34 -11.04
CA GLY A 72 -3.31 11.57 -11.67
C GLY A 72 -2.29 11.01 -10.67
N GLY A 73 -2.67 10.79 -9.42
CA GLY A 73 -1.82 10.20 -8.38
C GLY A 73 -1.00 11.23 -7.62
N THR A 74 -1.34 12.53 -7.75
CA THR A 74 -0.60 13.60 -7.06
C THR A 74 -1.03 13.70 -5.59
N ASN A 75 -2.34 13.61 -5.33
CA ASN A 75 -2.92 13.61 -4.01
C ASN A 75 -3.89 12.45 -3.85
N PHE A 76 -3.87 11.82 -2.68
CA PHE A 76 -4.77 10.74 -2.30
C PHE A 76 -5.60 11.16 -1.09
N ALA A 77 -6.90 10.95 -1.18
CA ALA A 77 -7.86 11.23 -0.12
C ALA A 77 -8.52 9.93 0.36
N ASP A 78 -8.77 9.81 1.67
CA ASP A 78 -9.42 8.64 2.24
C ASP A 78 -10.85 8.49 1.72
N ILE A 79 -11.20 7.28 1.28
CA ILE A 79 -12.57 6.91 0.96
C ILE A 79 -13.29 6.53 2.27
N PRO A 80 -14.33 7.27 2.68
CA PRO A 80 -14.99 7.01 3.96
C PRO A 80 -15.58 5.60 4.05
N GLY A 81 -15.21 4.86 5.10
CA GLY A 81 -15.72 3.52 5.39
C GLY A 81 -15.11 2.39 4.55
N ALA A 82 -14.15 2.69 3.66
CA ALA A 82 -13.47 1.69 2.86
C ALA A 82 -12.28 1.08 3.63
N THR A 83 -12.57 0.13 4.52
CA THR A 83 -11.58 -0.51 5.41
C THR A 83 -11.42 -2.01 5.19
N GLY A 84 -11.94 -2.53 4.08
CA GLY A 84 -11.82 -3.94 3.72
C GLY A 84 -10.55 -4.25 2.93
N THR A 85 -10.24 -5.54 2.78
CA THR A 85 -9.23 -6.06 1.85
C THR A 85 -9.60 -5.84 0.38
N SER A 86 -10.85 -5.48 0.13
CA SER A 86 -11.35 -5.12 -1.19
C SER A 86 -12.17 -3.84 -1.12
N TYR A 87 -12.07 -3.02 -2.16
CA TYR A 87 -12.93 -1.88 -2.38
C TYR A 87 -13.66 -2.04 -3.72
N THR A 88 -14.98 -1.88 -3.69
CA THR A 88 -15.80 -1.85 -4.90
C THR A 88 -16.32 -0.45 -5.09
N THR A 89 -16.09 0.11 -6.28
CA THR A 89 -16.55 1.46 -6.62
C THR A 89 -18.08 1.48 -6.69
N PRO A 90 -18.70 2.66 -6.50
CA PRO A 90 -20.04 2.90 -7.03
C PRO A 90 -20.09 2.65 -8.56
N PRO A 91 -21.30 2.60 -9.15
CA PRO A 91 -21.45 2.59 -10.60
C PRO A 91 -20.62 3.72 -11.23
N THR A 92 -19.66 3.33 -12.06
CA THR A 92 -18.67 4.26 -12.61
C THR A 92 -19.25 5.11 -13.72
N THR A 93 -18.71 6.31 -13.88
CA THR A 93 -19.03 7.26 -14.93
C THR A 93 -17.79 7.54 -15.76
N ASP A 94 -17.97 8.15 -16.92
CA ASP A 94 -16.86 8.60 -17.77
C ASP A 94 -15.92 9.58 -17.06
N ALA A 95 -16.45 10.37 -16.13
CA ALA A 95 -15.67 11.29 -15.30
C ALA A 95 -14.71 10.58 -14.32
N ASP A 96 -15.00 9.33 -13.95
CA ASP A 96 -14.18 8.54 -13.02
C ASP A 96 -12.98 7.87 -13.73
N SER A 97 -12.91 7.98 -15.07
CA SER A 97 -11.79 7.42 -15.83
C SER A 97 -10.50 8.19 -15.55
N GLY A 98 -9.45 7.46 -15.17
CA GLY A 98 -8.15 8.01 -14.79
C GLY A 98 -8.00 8.23 -13.28
N GLU A 99 -9.05 7.98 -12.49
CA GLU A 99 -8.91 7.91 -11.04
C GLU A 99 -7.99 6.76 -10.64
N GLN A 100 -7.21 6.99 -9.58
CA GLN A 100 -6.27 6.02 -9.04
C GLN A 100 -6.66 5.63 -7.62
N PHE A 101 -6.61 4.34 -7.34
CA PHE A 101 -6.96 3.75 -6.07
C PHE A 101 -5.73 3.12 -5.45
N ARG A 102 -5.46 3.44 -4.18
CA ARG A 102 -4.44 2.78 -3.39
C ARG A 102 -4.99 2.44 -2.02
N VAL A 103 -4.34 1.53 -1.32
CA VAL A 103 -4.67 1.23 0.07
C VAL A 103 -3.49 1.57 0.98
N VAL A 104 -3.81 2.15 2.12
CA VAL A 104 -2.87 2.29 3.23
C VAL A 104 -3.17 1.17 4.20
N VAL A 105 -2.18 0.33 4.46
CA VAL A 105 -2.26 -0.73 5.47
C VAL A 105 -1.44 -0.30 6.66
N SER A 106 -2.04 -0.33 7.84
CA SER A 106 -1.37 0.11 9.07
C SER A 106 -1.56 -0.86 10.21
N ASN A 107 -0.62 -0.84 11.15
CA ASN A 107 -0.71 -1.48 12.44
C ASN A 107 -0.20 -0.51 13.52
N ALA A 108 -0.10 -0.96 14.76
CA ALA A 108 0.32 -0.12 15.90
C ALA A 108 1.74 0.49 15.77
N VAL A 109 2.55 0.03 14.80
CA VAL A 109 3.98 0.37 14.69
C VAL A 109 4.37 0.90 13.31
N GLN A 110 3.73 0.39 12.25
CA GLN A 110 4.09 0.63 10.85
C GLN A 110 2.85 0.99 10.03
N SER A 111 3.08 1.78 8.98
CA SER A 111 2.13 2.04 7.91
C SER A 111 2.84 1.83 6.58
N VAL A 112 2.18 1.17 5.64
CA VAL A 112 2.68 0.91 4.30
C VAL A 112 1.59 1.27 3.28
N GLU A 113 1.99 1.92 2.20
CA GLU A 113 1.10 2.26 1.10
C GLU A 113 1.26 1.21 -0.01
N SER A 114 0.15 0.85 -0.66
CA SER A 114 0.19 0.03 -1.87
C SER A 114 0.66 0.83 -3.08
N GLU A 115 0.99 0.11 -4.14
CA GLU A 115 1.00 0.68 -5.48
C GLU A 115 -0.41 1.22 -5.82
N ALA A 116 -0.46 2.22 -6.71
CA ALA A 116 -1.72 2.77 -7.18
C ALA A 116 -2.25 1.97 -8.39
N ALA A 117 -3.54 1.65 -8.36
CA ALA A 117 -4.25 1.03 -9.47
C ALA A 117 -5.15 2.04 -10.18
N THR A 118 -5.09 2.09 -11.50
CA THR A 118 -5.85 3.03 -12.33
C THR A 118 -7.19 2.42 -12.74
N LEU A 119 -8.26 3.22 -12.61
CA LEU A 119 -9.57 2.92 -13.17
C LEU A 119 -9.69 3.49 -14.58
N THR A 120 -10.00 2.64 -15.56
CA THR A 120 -10.34 3.07 -16.91
C THR A 120 -11.80 2.76 -17.19
N VAL A 121 -12.58 3.78 -17.56
CA VAL A 121 -14.00 3.61 -17.88
C VAL A 121 -14.19 3.71 -19.38
N VAL A 122 -14.70 2.63 -19.99
CA VAL A 122 -15.05 2.60 -21.41
C VAL A 122 -16.52 2.96 -21.61
N LEU A 123 -16.75 3.99 -22.43
CA LEU A 123 -18.09 4.36 -22.88
C LEU A 123 -18.65 3.23 -23.74
N GLN A 124 -19.78 2.66 -23.33
CA GLN A 124 -20.53 1.80 -24.22
C GLN A 124 -21.22 2.67 -25.27
N ALA A 125 -20.94 2.40 -26.54
CA ALA A 125 -21.83 2.86 -27.60
C ALA A 125 -23.15 2.10 -27.43
N GLN A 126 -24.15 2.73 -26.81
CA GLN A 126 -25.48 2.13 -26.68
C GLN A 126 -26.03 1.89 -28.10
N PRO A 127 -26.29 0.64 -28.52
CA PRO A 127 -26.85 0.40 -29.84
C PRO A 127 -28.24 1.05 -29.92
N LEU A 128 -28.47 1.82 -31.00
CA LEU A 128 -29.73 2.51 -31.30
C LEU A 128 -30.87 1.54 -31.58
#